data_AF-A0A2Y9QGB2-F1
#
_entry.id   AF-A0A2Y9QGB2-F1
#
_cell.length_a   1.000
_cell.length_b   1.000
_cell.length_c   1.000
_cell.angle_alpha   90.00
_cell.angle_beta   90.00
_cell.angle_gamma   90.00
#
_symmetry.space_group_name_H-M   'P 1'
#
loop_
_entity.id
_entity.type
_entity.pdbx_description
1 polymer ?
#
loop_
_entity_poly.entity_id
_entity_poly.type
_entity_poly.pdbx_seq_one_letter_code
_entity_poly.pdbx_strand_id
1 'polypeptide(L)'
;MMLTRLKANSEGKLAKQICKVVLDHFEKQYSRELGDAWSTTRDILTSPSCWQYAVLFNRFNYPFELEKDLHLKGYHTLFQGSLPYCPESVKCYLSRTPDRMPSERHQMGILKKYYLLNAASLLPVLALELRDGEKVLDLCAAPGGKSVALLQCAYPGYLHCNESDSLRSRWLRQTLESFIPQPVVNVIKVSELDGREMGDAQPEIFDKVLVDAPCSNDRSWLFSSDSQKAACRISQRRKLPLLQIELLSLWARALLCDLTILGSSLQLCESGEGSILTHRLETFQSLQLGST
;
A
#
# COMPACT_ATOMS: atom_id res chain seq x y z
N MET A 1 31.21 -40.03 18.75
CA MET A 1 30.11 -39.71 17.81
C MET A 1 29.91 -38.21 17.83
N MET A 2 30.44 -37.52 16.82
CA MET A 2 30.59 -36.06 16.76
C MET A 2 29.33 -35.44 16.14
N LEU A 3 28.66 -34.55 16.88
CA LEU A 3 27.56 -33.71 16.40
C LEU A 3 28.09 -32.71 15.36
N THR A 4 27.83 -32.96 14.07
CA THR A 4 28.14 -32.02 13.00
C THR A 4 27.00 -31.02 12.86
N ARG A 5 27.26 -29.77 13.27
CA ARG A 5 26.42 -28.60 13.02
C ARG A 5 26.23 -28.42 11.51
N LEU A 6 25.00 -28.58 11.02
CA LEU A 6 24.60 -28.11 9.70
C LEU A 6 24.66 -26.57 9.71
N LYS A 7 25.70 -26.02 9.08
CA LYS A 7 25.77 -24.59 8.74
C LYS A 7 24.65 -24.30 7.73
N ALA A 8 23.73 -23.43 8.12
CA ALA A 8 22.83 -22.79 7.18
C ALA A 8 23.67 -21.90 6.23
N ASN A 9 23.71 -22.26 4.95
CA ASN A 9 24.20 -21.36 3.91
C ASN A 9 23.23 -20.18 3.82
N SER A 10 23.63 -19.06 4.42
CA SER A 10 23.02 -17.77 4.14
C SER A 10 23.57 -17.28 2.80
N GLU A 11 22.84 -17.56 1.72
CA GLU A 11 23.00 -16.78 0.49
C GLU A 11 22.77 -15.31 0.84
N GLY A 12 23.84 -14.53 0.83
CA GLY A 12 23.80 -13.10 1.17
C GLY A 12 22.79 -12.40 0.26
N LYS A 13 21.72 -11.86 0.86
CA LYS A 13 20.87 -10.87 0.19
C LYS A 13 21.80 -9.74 -0.28
N LEU A 14 21.94 -9.58 -1.60
CA LEU A 14 22.62 -8.42 -2.18
C LEU A 14 22.09 -7.16 -1.49
N ALA A 15 23.01 -6.38 -0.90
CA ALA A 15 22.69 -5.10 -0.31
C ALA A 15 21.97 -4.26 -1.38
N LYS A 16 20.83 -3.65 -1.03
CA LYS A 16 20.06 -2.85 -1.98
C LYS A 16 20.93 -1.68 -2.45
N GLN A 17 21.38 -1.70 -3.70
CA GLN A 17 22.19 -0.65 -4.28
C GLN A 17 21.31 0.50 -4.77
N ILE A 18 21.73 1.73 -4.48
CA ILE A 18 21.04 2.94 -4.94
C ILE A 18 21.29 3.13 -6.44
N CYS A 19 20.21 3.35 -7.19
CA CYS A 19 20.25 3.71 -8.60
C CYS A 19 20.60 5.19 -8.75
N LYS A 20 21.86 5.47 -9.09
CA LYS A 20 22.37 6.85 -9.22
C LYS A 20 21.56 7.70 -10.21
N VAL A 21 21.11 7.12 -11.32
CA VAL A 21 20.28 7.82 -12.31
C VAL A 21 18.97 8.34 -11.70
N VAL A 22 18.36 7.57 -10.81
CA VAL A 22 17.13 7.97 -10.10
C VAL A 22 17.45 9.01 -9.04
N LEU A 23 18.49 8.81 -8.26
CA LEU A 23 18.89 9.76 -7.23
C LEU A 23 19.25 11.13 -7.82
N ASP A 24 20.04 11.17 -8.90
CA ASP A 24 20.42 12.42 -9.58
C ASP A 24 19.19 13.17 -10.15
N HIS A 25 18.16 12.43 -10.58
CA HIS A 25 16.89 13.01 -11.00
C HIS A 25 16.11 13.60 -9.82
N PHE A 26 16.01 12.85 -8.72
CA PHE A 26 15.36 13.31 -7.48
C PHE A 26 16.06 14.52 -6.88
N GLU A 27 17.39 14.54 -6.86
CA GLU A 27 18.19 15.69 -6.40
C GLU A 27 17.82 16.97 -7.17
N LYS A 28 17.75 16.91 -8.51
CA LYS A 28 17.38 18.06 -9.33
C LYS A 28 15.95 18.53 -9.13
N GLN A 29 15.03 17.59 -8.91
CA GLN A 29 13.60 17.88 -8.81
C GLN A 29 13.23 18.30 -7.39
N TYR A 30 13.46 17.44 -6.40
CA TYR A 30 13.03 17.65 -5.03
C TYR A 30 13.83 18.68 -4.27
N SER A 31 15.07 19.00 -4.67
CA SER A 31 15.76 20.17 -4.11
C SER A 31 15.03 21.48 -4.45
N ARG A 32 14.31 21.53 -5.58
CA ARG A 32 13.55 22.72 -5.98
C ARG A 32 12.17 22.76 -5.33
N GLU A 33 11.51 21.60 -5.24
CA GLU A 33 10.15 21.50 -4.69
C GLU A 33 10.15 21.53 -3.15
N LEU A 34 11.05 20.80 -2.49
CA LEU A 34 11.05 20.68 -1.02
C LEU A 34 12.06 21.60 -0.33
N GLY A 35 12.93 22.29 -1.08
CA GLY A 35 13.96 23.18 -0.52
C GLY A 35 14.83 22.48 0.53
N ASP A 36 14.98 23.11 1.70
CA ASP A 36 15.82 22.61 2.80
C ASP A 36 15.37 21.24 3.34
N ALA A 37 14.06 20.94 3.27
CA ALA A 37 13.49 19.68 3.75
C ALA A 37 13.91 18.47 2.88
N TRP A 38 14.42 18.70 1.66
CA TRP A 38 14.91 17.65 0.81
C TRP A 38 16.08 16.89 1.44
N SER A 39 16.98 17.58 2.14
CA SER A 39 18.16 16.96 2.76
C SER A 39 17.77 15.83 3.71
N THR A 40 16.90 16.12 4.69
CA THR A 40 16.35 15.15 5.63
C THR A 40 15.55 14.06 4.93
N THR A 41 14.71 14.44 3.95
CA THR A 41 13.87 13.50 3.20
C THR A 41 14.70 12.49 2.42
N ARG A 42 15.76 12.96 1.75
CA ARG A 42 16.73 12.13 1.01
C ARG A 42 17.44 11.15 1.93
N ASP A 43 17.87 11.60 3.09
CA ASP A 43 18.60 10.76 4.04
C ASP A 43 17.70 9.60 4.53
N ILE A 44 16.41 9.85 4.76
CA ILE A 44 15.41 8.81 5.07
C ILE A 44 15.14 7.90 3.86
N LEU A 45 14.98 8.47 2.66
CA LEU A 45 14.74 7.71 1.42
C LEU A 45 15.89 6.76 1.07
N THR A 46 17.13 7.18 1.30
CA THR A 46 18.34 6.42 0.96
C THR A 46 18.75 5.43 2.04
N SER A 47 18.15 5.48 3.24
CA SER A 47 18.50 4.63 4.38
C SER A 47 17.42 3.58 4.68
N PRO A 48 17.57 2.30 4.24
CA PRO A 48 16.57 1.26 4.48
C PRO A 48 16.25 0.97 5.95
N SER A 49 17.17 1.31 6.86
CA SER A 49 16.98 1.20 8.31
C SER A 49 15.94 2.18 8.86
N CYS A 50 15.75 3.34 8.22
CA CYS A 50 14.74 4.32 8.61
C CYS A 50 13.33 3.91 8.18
N TRP A 51 13.20 2.85 7.39
CA TRP A 51 11.95 2.47 6.80
C TRP A 51 11.09 1.63 7.73
N GLN A 52 10.04 2.25 8.23
CA GLN A 52 9.04 1.56 9.04
C GLN A 52 8.12 0.72 8.14
N TYR A 53 7.83 -0.49 8.62
CA TYR A 53 6.81 -1.35 8.05
C TYR A 53 5.80 -1.67 9.15
N ALA A 54 4.54 -1.70 8.75
CA ALA A 54 3.46 -2.14 9.61
C ALA A 54 3.20 -3.63 9.39
N VAL A 55 2.91 -4.33 10.48
CA VAL A 55 2.49 -5.72 10.50
C VAL A 55 0.97 -5.72 10.65
N LEU A 56 0.25 -5.88 9.55
CA LEU A 56 -1.20 -6.02 9.54
C LEU A 56 -1.54 -7.49 9.70
N PHE A 57 -2.22 -7.86 10.78
CA PHE A 57 -2.64 -9.23 10.99
C PHE A 57 -3.80 -9.62 10.07
N ASN A 58 -3.79 -10.89 9.70
CA ASN A 58 -4.87 -11.51 8.97
C ASN A 58 -5.91 -12.05 9.97
N ARG A 59 -7.07 -11.40 10.06
CA ARG A 59 -8.19 -11.85 10.91
C ARG A 59 -8.70 -13.24 10.53
N PHE A 60 -8.48 -13.68 9.29
CA PHE A 60 -8.87 -15.02 8.81
C PHE A 60 -7.88 -16.12 9.21
N ASN A 61 -6.70 -15.75 9.71
CA ASN A 61 -5.71 -16.67 10.28
C ASN A 61 -4.97 -15.98 11.44
N TYR A 62 -5.72 -15.66 12.50
CA TYR A 62 -5.24 -14.80 13.57
C TYR A 62 -4.10 -15.43 14.38
N PRO A 63 -2.92 -14.77 14.48
CA PRO A 63 -1.74 -15.39 15.10
C PRO A 63 -1.56 -14.98 16.57
N PHE A 64 -2.35 -15.57 17.48
CA PHE A 64 -2.38 -15.17 18.89
C PHE A 64 -1.01 -15.21 19.60
N GLU A 65 -0.20 -16.24 19.37
CA GLU A 65 1.14 -16.34 19.95
C GLU A 65 2.12 -15.32 19.35
N LEU A 66 1.99 -15.00 18.06
CA LEU A 66 2.81 -13.98 17.43
C LEU A 66 2.51 -12.59 17.98
N GLU A 67 1.25 -12.30 18.31
CA GLU A 67 0.87 -11.02 18.92
C GLU A 67 1.61 -10.78 20.24
N LYS A 68 1.70 -11.80 21.10
CA LYS A 68 2.45 -11.72 22.36
C LYS A 68 3.93 -11.47 22.09
N ASP A 69 4.51 -12.20 21.13
CA ASP A 69 5.92 -12.03 20.73
C ASP A 69 6.23 -10.64 20.19
N LEU A 70 5.31 -10.03 19.43
CA LEU A 70 5.47 -8.67 18.91
C LEU A 70 5.56 -7.65 20.05
N HIS A 71 4.68 -7.72 21.04
CA HIS A 71 4.73 -6.84 22.21
C HIS A 71 6.06 -6.97 22.97
N LEU A 72 6.56 -8.20 23.16
CA LEU A 72 7.87 -8.45 23.78
C LEU A 72 9.04 -7.87 22.95
N LYS A 73 8.89 -7.80 21.63
CA LYS A 73 9.86 -7.17 20.70
C LYS A 73 9.73 -5.65 20.60
N GLY A 74 8.87 -5.03 21.42
CA GLY A 74 8.67 -3.57 21.42
C GLY A 74 7.80 -3.06 20.27
N TYR A 75 7.08 -3.95 19.57
CA TYR A 75 6.03 -3.52 18.67
C TYR A 75 4.85 -2.97 19.48
N HIS A 76 4.21 -1.95 18.94
CA HIS A 76 3.03 -1.32 19.52
C HIS A 76 1.94 -1.23 18.47
N THR A 77 0.68 -1.18 18.89
CA THR A 77 -0.43 -0.97 17.97
C THR A 77 -0.25 0.37 17.25
N LEU A 78 -0.43 0.36 15.93
CA LEU A 78 -0.34 1.56 15.10
C LEU A 78 -1.35 2.61 15.59
N PHE A 79 -2.53 2.16 16.00
CA PHE A 79 -3.59 2.99 16.53
C PHE A 79 -3.59 2.89 18.05
N GLN A 80 -3.03 3.90 18.72
CA GLN A 80 -3.16 4.11 20.16
C GLN A 80 -4.30 5.11 20.41
N GLY A 81 -5.47 4.60 20.80
CA GLY A 81 -6.69 5.39 21.05
C GLY A 81 -7.88 4.97 20.19
N SER A 82 -9.09 5.33 20.61
CA SER A 82 -10.30 5.15 19.79
C SER A 82 -10.30 6.18 18.67
N LEU A 83 -9.66 5.88 17.54
CA LEU A 83 -10.01 6.58 16.31
C LEU A 83 -11.50 6.27 16.05
N PRO A 84 -12.36 7.29 15.88
CA PRO A 84 -13.81 7.06 15.69
C PRO A 84 -14.14 6.17 14.48
N TYR A 85 -13.17 5.97 13.59
CA TYR A 85 -13.33 5.32 12.29
C TYR A 85 -12.40 4.12 12.07
N CYS A 86 -11.63 3.68 13.07
CA CYS A 86 -10.80 2.47 12.94
C CYS A 86 -11.58 1.25 13.46
N PRO A 87 -11.94 0.27 12.61
CA PRO A 87 -12.62 -0.93 13.07
C PRO A 87 -11.76 -1.70 14.07
N GLU A 88 -12.36 -2.19 15.17
CA GLU A 88 -11.64 -2.97 16.20
C GLU A 88 -11.00 -4.26 15.64
N SER A 89 -11.51 -4.74 14.50
CA SER A 89 -10.99 -5.90 13.77
C SER A 89 -9.60 -5.65 13.16
N VAL A 90 -9.22 -4.39 12.92
CA VAL A 90 -7.93 -4.06 12.32
C VAL A 90 -6.84 -4.12 13.38
N LYS A 91 -6.06 -5.20 13.36
CA LYS A 91 -4.88 -5.36 14.22
C LYS A 91 -3.62 -5.08 13.40
N CYS A 92 -3.02 -3.91 13.65
CA CYS A 92 -1.83 -3.47 12.95
C CYS A 92 -0.78 -2.97 13.94
N TYR A 93 0.47 -3.42 13.78
CA TYR A 93 1.57 -3.12 14.70
C TYR A 93 2.73 -2.44 13.99
N LEU A 94 3.37 -1.51 14.69
CA LEU A 94 4.59 -0.83 14.28
C LEU A 94 5.74 -1.18 15.23
N SER A 95 6.94 -1.26 14.68
CA SER A 95 8.17 -1.23 15.48
C SER A 95 8.87 0.11 15.35
N ARG A 96 9.43 0.59 16.45
CA ARG A 96 10.39 1.71 16.46
C ARG A 96 11.80 1.27 16.09
N THR A 97 12.07 -0.03 16.16
CA THR A 97 13.35 -0.62 15.77
C THR A 97 13.32 -1.05 14.30
N PRO A 98 14.47 -1.00 13.60
CA PRO A 98 14.58 -1.37 12.20
C PRO A 98 14.44 -2.89 11.94
N ASP A 99 14.26 -3.70 12.99
CA ASP A 99 14.12 -5.14 12.88
C ASP A 99 12.82 -5.51 12.19
N ARG A 100 12.94 -5.85 10.91
CA ARG A 100 11.81 -6.17 10.05
C ARG A 100 11.40 -7.62 10.22
N MET A 101 10.12 -7.84 10.55
CA MET A 101 9.49 -9.14 10.44
C MET A 101 9.71 -9.75 9.04
N PRO A 102 9.98 -11.07 8.93
CA PRO A 102 10.15 -11.72 7.64
C PRO A 102 8.83 -11.73 6.87
N SER A 103 8.88 -11.65 5.54
CA SER A 103 7.67 -11.87 4.73
C SER A 103 7.43 -13.37 4.57
N GLU A 104 6.20 -13.82 4.82
CA GLU A 104 5.80 -15.20 4.54
C GLU A 104 5.68 -15.43 3.03
N ARG A 105 6.21 -16.56 2.55
CA ARG A 105 6.06 -16.97 1.14
C ARG A 105 4.63 -17.45 0.90
N HIS A 106 4.10 -17.19 -0.29
CA HIS A 106 2.83 -17.77 -0.70
C HIS A 106 2.93 -19.30 -0.75
N GLN A 107 1.91 -19.97 -0.22
CA GLN A 107 1.74 -21.41 -0.25
C GLN A 107 0.27 -21.69 -0.53
N MET A 108 -0.02 -22.49 -1.55
CA MET A 108 -1.40 -22.80 -1.92
C MET A 108 -2.13 -23.46 -0.75
N GLY A 109 -3.35 -23.00 -0.46
CA GLY A 109 -4.19 -23.53 0.63
C GLY A 109 -3.78 -23.12 2.05
N ILE A 110 -2.67 -22.40 2.23
CA ILE A 110 -2.22 -21.94 3.55
C ILE A 110 -2.33 -20.42 3.61
N LEU A 111 -3.22 -19.93 4.49
CA LEU A 111 -3.35 -18.51 4.74
C LEU A 111 -2.14 -17.98 5.53
N LYS A 112 -1.65 -16.82 5.14
CA LYS A 112 -0.62 -16.08 5.85
C LYS A 112 -1.20 -15.42 7.09
N LYS A 113 -0.36 -15.28 8.10
CA LYS A 113 -0.74 -14.72 9.41
C LYS A 113 -0.77 -13.19 9.42
N TYR A 114 0.06 -12.56 8.60
CA TYR A 114 0.19 -11.11 8.54
C TYR A 114 0.70 -10.64 7.18
N TYR A 115 0.38 -9.38 6.84
CA TYR A 115 0.85 -8.65 5.69
C TYR A 115 1.82 -7.56 6.14
N LEU A 116 2.95 -7.41 5.44
CA LEU A 116 3.90 -6.32 5.68
C LEU A 116 3.66 -5.21 4.66
N LEU A 117 3.22 -4.05 5.14
CA LEU A 117 2.95 -2.88 4.30
C LEU A 117 3.61 -1.64 4.87
N ASN A 118 3.63 -0.56 4.10
CA ASN A 118 3.88 0.77 4.66
C ASN A 118 2.66 1.17 5.50
N ALA A 119 2.84 1.65 6.73
CA ALA A 119 1.74 2.10 7.59
C ALA A 119 0.87 3.16 6.89
N ALA A 120 1.50 4.08 6.15
CA ALA A 120 0.78 5.10 5.40
C ALA A 120 -0.20 4.53 4.37
N SER A 121 0.00 3.29 3.89
CA SER A 121 -0.92 2.64 2.97
C SER A 121 -2.26 2.23 3.60
N LEU A 122 -2.39 2.25 4.94
CA LEU A 122 -3.65 2.02 5.64
C LEU A 122 -4.54 3.25 5.71
N LEU A 123 -3.96 4.46 5.68
CA LEU A 123 -4.71 5.71 5.75
C LEU A 123 -5.84 5.80 4.71
N PRO A 124 -5.60 5.55 3.41
CA PRO A 124 -6.68 5.60 2.41
C PRO A 124 -7.72 4.48 2.59
N VAL A 125 -7.38 3.38 3.27
CA VAL A 125 -8.32 2.30 3.53
C VAL A 125 -9.23 2.65 4.70
N LEU A 126 -8.67 3.23 5.75
CA LEU A 126 -9.40 3.62 6.95
C LEU A 126 -10.31 4.83 6.72
N ALA A 127 -9.82 5.85 6.00
CA ALA A 127 -10.62 7.01 5.68
C ALA A 127 -11.79 6.67 4.72
N LEU A 128 -11.73 5.54 4.00
CA LEU A 128 -12.86 5.04 3.21
C LEU A 128 -14.04 4.63 4.11
N GLU A 129 -13.80 4.31 5.38
CA GLU A 129 -14.82 3.97 6.38
C GLU A 129 -15.77 2.85 5.92
N LEU A 130 -15.23 1.85 5.21
CA LEU A 130 -16.00 0.75 4.64
C LEU A 130 -16.80 0.01 5.72
N ARG A 131 -18.08 -0.23 5.46
CA ARG A 131 -19.01 -0.94 6.34
C ARG A 131 -19.33 -2.32 5.79
N ASP A 132 -19.75 -3.22 6.67
CA ASP A 132 -20.18 -4.55 6.30
C ASP A 132 -21.37 -4.49 5.32
N GLY A 133 -21.35 -5.35 4.30
CA GLY A 133 -22.38 -5.42 3.26
C GLY A 133 -22.23 -4.42 2.12
N GLU A 134 -21.42 -3.36 2.26
CA GLU A 134 -21.17 -2.40 1.19
C GLU A 134 -20.40 -3.04 0.01
N LYS A 135 -20.65 -2.52 -1.18
CA LYS A 135 -19.97 -2.89 -2.44
C LYS A 135 -18.83 -1.90 -2.68
N VAL A 136 -17.63 -2.42 -2.85
CA VAL A 136 -16.43 -1.59 -3.00
C VAL A 136 -15.61 -1.99 -4.22
N LEU A 137 -15.06 -0.98 -4.90
CA LEU A 137 -14.07 -1.14 -5.96
C LEU A 137 -12.70 -0.69 -5.48
N ASP A 138 -11.68 -1.54 -5.63
CA ASP A 138 -10.27 -1.17 -5.60
C ASP A 138 -9.78 -1.09 -7.04
N LEU A 139 -9.68 0.13 -7.58
CA LEU A 139 -9.51 0.37 -9.02
C LEU A 139 -8.11 -0.01 -9.55
N CYS A 140 -7.11 0.08 -8.68
CA CYS A 140 -5.69 -0.12 -8.98
C CYS A 140 -5.08 -1.05 -7.92
N ALA A 141 -5.66 -2.25 -7.83
CA ALA A 141 -5.57 -3.10 -6.65
C ALA A 141 -4.20 -3.76 -6.44
N ALA A 142 -3.40 -3.98 -7.49
CA ALA A 142 -2.17 -4.76 -7.31
C ALA A 142 -1.08 -3.97 -6.55
N PRO A 143 -0.28 -4.64 -5.70
CA PRO A 143 -0.18 -6.08 -5.52
C PRO A 143 -1.21 -6.70 -4.55
N GLY A 144 -2.20 -5.93 -4.08
CA GLY A 144 -3.32 -6.42 -3.26
C GLY A 144 -3.26 -6.04 -1.78
N GLY A 145 -2.27 -5.25 -1.36
CA GLY A 145 -2.12 -4.89 0.06
C GLY A 145 -3.30 -4.08 0.61
N LYS A 146 -3.85 -3.16 -0.19
CA LYS A 146 -5.03 -2.36 0.19
C LYS A 146 -6.31 -3.17 0.11
N SER A 147 -6.47 -4.03 -0.91
CA SER A 147 -7.60 -4.97 -0.99
C SER A 147 -7.64 -5.93 0.21
N VAL A 148 -6.48 -6.46 0.63
CA VAL A 148 -6.38 -7.25 1.86
C VAL A 148 -6.76 -6.42 3.08
N ALA A 149 -6.29 -5.17 3.18
CA ALA A 149 -6.62 -4.28 4.28
C ALA A 149 -8.10 -3.92 4.35
N LEU A 150 -8.78 -3.69 3.21
CA LEU A 150 -10.23 -3.49 3.16
C LEU A 150 -10.98 -4.68 3.79
N LEU A 151 -10.56 -5.91 3.48
CA LEU A 151 -11.11 -7.15 4.05
C LEU A 151 -10.73 -7.37 5.53
N GLN A 152 -9.71 -6.68 6.05
CA GLN A 152 -9.44 -6.66 7.49
C GLN A 152 -10.34 -5.65 8.23
N CYS A 153 -10.80 -4.62 7.52
CA CYS A 153 -11.66 -3.56 8.07
C CYS A 153 -13.14 -3.98 8.14
N ALA A 154 -13.64 -4.67 7.12
CA ALA A 154 -15.06 -5.01 6.99
C ALA A 154 -15.26 -6.34 6.25
N TYR A 155 -16.51 -6.80 6.20
CA TYR A 155 -17.02 -7.87 5.34
C TYR A 155 -17.84 -7.24 4.20
N PRO A 156 -17.23 -6.91 3.05
CA PRO A 156 -17.94 -6.31 1.94
C PRO A 156 -18.99 -7.28 1.39
N GLY A 157 -20.13 -6.76 0.95
CA GLY A 157 -21.10 -7.54 0.18
C GLY A 157 -20.57 -7.90 -1.21
N TYR A 158 -19.68 -7.06 -1.73
CA TYR A 158 -18.97 -7.28 -2.98
C TYR A 158 -17.66 -6.46 -3.00
N LEU A 159 -16.55 -7.08 -3.38
CA LEU A 159 -15.28 -6.41 -3.58
C LEU A 159 -14.78 -6.66 -5.00
N HIS A 160 -14.65 -5.62 -5.80
CA HIS A 160 -14.05 -5.70 -7.12
C HIS A 160 -12.62 -5.16 -7.06
N CYS A 161 -11.64 -6.01 -7.31
CA CYS A 161 -10.24 -5.64 -7.42
C CYS A 161 -9.85 -5.57 -8.90
N ASN A 162 -9.59 -4.37 -9.42
CA ASN A 162 -9.13 -4.18 -10.80
C ASN A 162 -7.62 -3.92 -10.86
N GLU A 163 -6.93 -4.52 -11.82
CA GLU A 163 -5.55 -4.18 -12.17
C GLU A 163 -5.35 -4.34 -13.67
N SER A 164 -5.03 -3.25 -14.38
CA SER A 164 -4.89 -3.27 -15.84
C SER A 164 -3.65 -4.03 -16.33
N ASP A 165 -2.59 -4.14 -15.52
CA ASP A 165 -1.38 -4.87 -15.90
C ASP A 165 -1.50 -6.36 -15.54
N SER A 166 -1.38 -7.24 -16.53
CA SER A 166 -1.58 -8.69 -16.37
C SER A 166 -0.56 -9.35 -15.42
N LEU A 167 0.69 -8.88 -15.40
CA LEU A 167 1.72 -9.40 -14.50
C LEU A 167 1.41 -9.01 -13.05
N ARG A 168 1.01 -7.77 -12.82
CA ARG A 168 0.59 -7.28 -11.50
C ARG A 168 -0.73 -7.90 -11.04
N SER A 169 -1.66 -8.16 -11.96
CA SER A 169 -2.90 -8.91 -11.68
C SER A 169 -2.59 -10.32 -11.17
N ARG A 170 -1.59 -11.00 -11.74
CA ARG A 170 -1.12 -12.29 -11.21
C ARG A 170 -0.63 -12.18 -9.77
N TRP A 171 0.12 -11.12 -9.43
CA TRP A 171 0.54 -10.88 -8.04
C TRP A 171 -0.64 -10.59 -7.12
N LEU A 172 -1.61 -9.80 -7.57
CA LEU A 172 -2.84 -9.53 -6.84
C LEU A 172 -3.59 -10.84 -6.51
N ARG A 173 -3.80 -11.72 -7.50
CA ARG A 173 -4.45 -13.02 -7.29
C ARG A 173 -3.70 -13.88 -6.27
N GLN A 174 -2.37 -13.95 -6.39
CA GLN A 174 -1.53 -14.69 -5.46
C GLN A 174 -1.58 -14.10 -4.03
N THR A 175 -1.66 -12.77 -3.91
CA THR A 175 -1.88 -12.11 -2.62
C THR A 175 -3.24 -12.49 -2.06
N LEU A 176 -4.34 -12.37 -2.82
CA LEU A 176 -5.67 -12.72 -2.35
C LEU A 176 -5.76 -14.18 -1.90
N GLU A 177 -5.20 -15.13 -2.67
CA GLU A 177 -5.12 -16.55 -2.30
C GLU A 177 -4.32 -16.78 -1.01
N SER A 178 -3.30 -15.94 -0.75
CA SER A 178 -2.48 -16.05 0.47
C SER A 178 -3.19 -15.55 1.72
N PHE A 179 -4.25 -14.75 1.62
CA PHE A 179 -4.82 -14.06 2.78
C PHE A 179 -6.30 -14.36 2.99
N ILE A 180 -7.04 -14.70 1.93
CA ILE A 180 -8.50 -14.73 1.95
C ILE A 180 -8.99 -16.18 1.86
N PRO A 181 -9.83 -16.65 2.81
CA PRO A 181 -10.39 -17.99 2.79
C PRO A 181 -11.50 -18.11 1.73
N GLN A 182 -11.74 -19.34 1.24
CA GLN A 182 -12.72 -19.64 0.20
C GLN A 182 -14.12 -19.02 0.40
N PRO A 183 -14.74 -19.03 1.60
CA PRO A 183 -16.06 -18.42 1.78
C PRO A 183 -16.10 -16.92 1.44
N VAL A 184 -14.99 -16.20 1.68
CA VAL A 184 -14.88 -14.76 1.41
C VAL A 184 -14.45 -14.50 -0.03
N VAL A 185 -13.74 -15.44 -0.69
CA VAL A 185 -13.37 -15.31 -2.11
C VAL A 185 -14.60 -15.16 -3.01
N ASN A 186 -15.74 -15.75 -2.65
CA ASN A 186 -16.98 -15.71 -3.44
C ASN A 186 -17.53 -14.30 -3.66
N VAL A 187 -17.23 -13.34 -2.78
CA VAL A 187 -17.66 -11.94 -2.93
C VAL A 187 -16.60 -11.08 -3.65
N ILE A 188 -15.49 -11.68 -4.07
CA ILE A 188 -14.36 -10.96 -4.68
C ILE A 188 -14.32 -11.22 -6.19
N LYS A 189 -14.35 -10.15 -6.98
CA LYS A 189 -14.06 -10.19 -8.42
C LYS A 189 -12.69 -9.60 -8.70
N VAL A 190 -11.91 -10.27 -9.55
CA VAL A 190 -10.65 -9.72 -10.08
C VAL A 190 -10.75 -9.51 -11.59
N SER A 191 -10.45 -8.30 -12.07
CA SER A 191 -10.47 -7.97 -13.49
C SER A 191 -9.18 -7.29 -13.97
N GLU A 192 -8.98 -7.34 -15.28
CA GLU A 192 -7.86 -6.73 -15.99
C GLU A 192 -8.40 -5.72 -17.00
N LEU A 193 -8.98 -4.63 -16.50
CA LEU A 193 -9.60 -3.57 -17.31
C LEU A 193 -8.84 -2.25 -17.14
N ASP A 194 -8.92 -1.40 -18.17
CA ASP A 194 -8.49 -0.01 -18.04
C ASP A 194 -9.48 0.73 -17.13
N GLY A 195 -8.99 1.23 -15.98
CA GLY A 195 -9.82 1.91 -14.99
C GLY A 195 -10.50 3.18 -15.52
N ARG A 196 -10.03 3.73 -16.66
CA ARG A 196 -10.65 4.87 -17.35
C ARG A 196 -11.92 4.49 -18.09
N GLU A 197 -12.03 3.26 -18.54
CA GLU A 197 -13.19 2.75 -19.30
C GLU A 197 -14.28 2.19 -18.35
N MET A 198 -13.92 1.92 -17.10
CA MET A 198 -14.84 1.33 -16.12
C MET A 198 -15.86 2.33 -15.54
N GLY A 199 -15.48 3.61 -15.39
CA GLY A 199 -16.33 4.63 -14.77
C GLY A 199 -17.64 4.89 -15.54
N ASP A 200 -17.56 4.86 -16.87
CA ASP A 200 -18.73 5.05 -17.75
C ASP A 200 -19.60 3.78 -17.85
N ALA A 201 -19.03 2.61 -17.59
CA ALA A 201 -19.71 1.32 -17.75
C ALA A 201 -20.48 0.87 -16.48
N GLN A 202 -20.07 1.32 -15.29
CA GLN A 202 -20.59 0.81 -14.00
C GLN A 202 -20.76 1.87 -12.88
N PRO A 203 -21.28 3.09 -13.15
CA PRO A 203 -21.30 4.18 -12.17
C PRO A 203 -22.08 3.87 -10.88
N GLU A 204 -23.21 3.16 -10.96
CA GLU A 204 -24.14 2.97 -9.84
C GLU A 204 -23.96 1.65 -9.06
N ILE A 205 -22.89 0.89 -9.33
CA ILE A 205 -22.73 -0.47 -8.76
C ILE A 205 -22.06 -0.45 -7.38
N PHE A 206 -21.23 0.56 -7.10
CA PHE A 206 -20.37 0.60 -5.93
C PHE A 206 -20.80 1.67 -4.96
N ASP A 207 -20.88 1.31 -3.67
CA ASP A 207 -21.07 2.27 -2.59
C ASP A 207 -19.78 3.06 -2.35
N LYS A 208 -18.62 2.42 -2.57
CA LYS A 208 -17.29 3.02 -2.32
C LYS A 208 -16.27 2.66 -3.38
N VAL A 209 -15.39 3.60 -3.71
CA VAL A 209 -14.29 3.36 -4.67
C VAL A 209 -12.97 3.89 -4.12
N LEU A 210 -12.00 2.98 -4.03
CA LEU A 210 -10.62 3.26 -3.68
C LEU A 210 -9.80 3.43 -4.95
N VAL A 211 -9.20 4.62 -5.12
CA VAL A 211 -8.34 4.95 -6.27
C VAL A 211 -6.91 5.15 -5.80
N ASP A 212 -6.18 4.05 -5.66
CA ASP A 212 -4.72 4.06 -5.47
C ASP A 212 -4.00 4.23 -6.80
N ALA A 213 -4.10 5.43 -7.38
CA ALA A 213 -3.63 5.68 -8.74
C ALA A 213 -2.13 5.34 -8.92
N PRO A 214 -1.72 4.84 -10.10
CA PRO A 214 -0.34 4.50 -10.37
C PRO A 214 0.57 5.72 -10.19
N CYS A 215 1.64 5.54 -9.41
CA CYS A 215 2.61 6.58 -9.12
C CYS A 215 4.05 6.10 -9.38
N SER A 216 5.01 7.02 -9.30
CA SER A 216 6.43 6.71 -9.53
C SER A 216 7.07 5.84 -8.45
N ASN A 217 6.34 5.48 -7.38
CA ASN A 217 6.80 4.60 -6.29
C ASN A 217 8.28 4.84 -5.95
N ASP A 218 8.61 6.11 -5.65
CA ASP A 218 9.96 6.67 -5.73
C ASP A 218 10.99 5.84 -4.97
N ARG A 219 10.60 5.39 -3.77
CA ARG A 219 11.39 4.52 -2.93
C ARG A 219 11.76 3.21 -3.61
N SER A 220 10.85 2.60 -4.38
CA SER A 220 11.18 1.37 -5.13
C SER A 220 12.09 1.67 -6.32
N TRP A 221 11.90 2.80 -7.00
CA TRP A 221 12.73 3.16 -8.16
C TRP A 221 14.17 3.45 -7.75
N LEU A 222 14.37 4.05 -6.57
CA LEU A 222 15.68 4.38 -6.02
C LEU A 222 16.59 3.15 -5.85
N PHE A 223 16.03 1.94 -5.70
CA PHE A 223 16.81 0.70 -5.55
C PHE A 223 16.64 -0.24 -6.76
N SER A 224 16.35 0.33 -7.94
CA SER A 224 16.35 -0.42 -9.19
C SER A 224 17.76 -0.87 -9.55
N SER A 225 17.95 -2.18 -9.77
CA SER A 225 19.23 -2.74 -10.21
C SER A 225 19.56 -2.41 -11.67
N ASP A 226 18.55 -2.05 -12.47
CA ASP A 226 18.66 -1.76 -13.90
C ASP A 226 18.52 -0.25 -14.14
N SER A 227 19.63 0.41 -14.50
CA SER A 227 19.70 1.85 -14.72
C SER A 227 19.00 2.28 -16.01
N GLN A 228 18.99 1.43 -17.05
CA GLN A 228 18.32 1.74 -18.32
C GLN A 228 16.79 1.71 -18.13
N LYS A 229 16.27 0.70 -17.43
CA LYS A 229 14.85 0.66 -17.05
C LYS A 229 14.48 1.83 -16.16
N ALA A 230 15.37 2.22 -15.23
CA ALA A 230 15.14 3.38 -14.39
C ALA A 230 15.05 4.68 -15.20
N ALA A 231 15.94 4.90 -16.16
CA ALA A 231 15.88 6.06 -17.06
C ALA A 231 14.60 6.11 -17.90
N CYS A 232 14.16 4.95 -18.42
CA CYS A 232 12.90 4.83 -19.16
C CYS A 232 11.69 5.22 -18.28
N ARG A 233 11.65 4.72 -17.04
CA ARG A 233 10.61 5.07 -16.06
C ARG A 233 10.58 6.56 -15.73
N ILE A 234 11.75 7.18 -15.55
CA ILE A 234 11.86 8.64 -15.35
C ILE A 234 11.28 9.41 -16.54
N SER A 235 11.59 9.00 -17.77
CA SER A 235 11.02 9.63 -18.98
C SER A 235 9.50 9.51 -19.03
N GLN A 236 8.97 8.34 -18.67
CA GLN A 236 7.52 8.06 -18.65
C GLN A 236 6.79 8.75 -17.49
N ARG A 237 7.49 9.12 -16.41
CA ARG A 237 6.93 9.74 -15.20
C ARG A 237 6.04 10.95 -15.48
N ARG A 238 6.37 11.73 -16.52
CA ARG A 238 5.60 12.93 -16.93
C ARG A 238 4.14 12.63 -17.28
N LYS A 239 3.82 11.38 -17.65
CA LYS A 239 2.45 10.97 -17.99
C LYS A 239 1.61 10.59 -16.76
N LEU A 240 2.25 10.33 -15.62
CA LEU A 240 1.56 9.85 -14.42
C LEU A 240 0.57 10.86 -13.84
N PRO A 241 0.89 12.17 -13.71
CA PRO A 241 -0.07 13.14 -13.17
C PRO A 241 -1.36 13.22 -14.00
N LEU A 242 -1.23 13.23 -15.34
CA LEU A 242 -2.40 13.24 -16.23
C LEU A 242 -3.25 11.97 -16.05
N LEU A 243 -2.63 10.80 -15.98
CA LEU A 243 -3.34 9.55 -15.72
C LEU A 243 -4.04 9.53 -14.35
N GLN A 244 -3.38 10.07 -13.31
CA GLN A 244 -3.95 10.17 -11.98
C GLN A 244 -5.19 11.09 -11.98
N ILE A 245 -5.09 12.27 -12.61
CA ILE A 245 -6.20 13.20 -12.77
C ILE A 245 -7.35 12.56 -13.54
N GLU A 246 -7.08 11.87 -14.66
CA GLU A 246 -8.10 11.17 -15.45
C GLU A 246 -8.86 10.15 -14.60
N LEU A 247 -8.14 9.25 -13.91
CA LEU A 247 -8.75 8.21 -13.07
C LEU A 247 -9.58 8.82 -11.93
N LEU A 248 -9.05 9.81 -11.22
CA LEU A 248 -9.76 10.46 -10.12
C LEU A 248 -11.00 11.22 -10.61
N SER A 249 -10.89 11.93 -11.74
CA SER A 249 -11.99 12.75 -12.29
C SER A 249 -13.10 11.92 -12.91
N LEU A 250 -12.79 10.76 -13.49
CA LEU A 250 -13.80 9.84 -14.03
C LEU A 250 -14.64 9.25 -12.90
N TRP A 251 -14.00 8.74 -11.86
CA TRP A 251 -14.71 8.12 -10.74
C TRP A 251 -15.38 9.12 -9.80
N ALA A 252 -14.88 10.36 -9.73
CA ALA A 252 -15.58 11.45 -9.06
C ALA A 252 -16.92 11.80 -9.74
N ARG A 253 -17.00 11.66 -11.06
CA ARG A 253 -18.24 11.93 -11.83
C ARG A 253 -19.22 10.75 -11.82
N ALA A 254 -18.70 9.53 -11.79
CA ALA A 254 -19.49 8.30 -11.83
C ALA A 254 -20.31 8.07 -10.54
N LEU A 255 -19.83 8.54 -9.39
CA LEU A 255 -20.45 8.28 -8.08
C LEU A 255 -21.17 9.53 -7.58
N LEU A 256 -22.48 9.60 -7.84
CA LEU A 256 -23.38 10.57 -7.23
C LEU A 256 -23.73 10.08 -5.80
N CYS A 257 -23.33 10.88 -4.80
CA CYS A 257 -23.59 10.74 -3.35
C CYS A 257 -22.59 9.87 -2.53
N ASP A 258 -22.15 10.41 -1.39
CA ASP A 258 -21.30 9.83 -0.34
C ASP A 258 -19.90 9.30 -0.73
N LEU A 259 -19.25 9.99 -1.67
CA LEU A 259 -17.93 9.61 -2.14
C LEU A 259 -16.80 9.97 -1.16
N THR A 260 -15.99 8.98 -0.80
CA THR A 260 -14.63 9.20 -0.27
C THR A 260 -13.60 8.66 -1.27
N ILE A 261 -13.12 9.53 -2.18
CA ILE A 261 -11.94 9.24 -3.01
C ILE A 261 -10.69 9.52 -2.18
N LEU A 262 -9.80 8.54 -2.09
CA LEU A 262 -8.52 8.68 -1.41
C LEU A 262 -7.40 8.35 -2.38
N GLY A 263 -6.78 9.39 -2.92
CA GLY A 263 -5.56 9.25 -3.73
C GLY A 263 -4.36 8.99 -2.82
N SER A 264 -3.83 7.76 -2.85
CA SER A 264 -2.60 7.43 -2.11
C SER A 264 -1.36 7.41 -3.00
N SER A 265 -1.09 8.53 -3.67
CA SER A 265 0.18 8.69 -4.38
C SER A 265 1.27 9.11 -3.39
N LEU A 266 2.14 8.17 -2.99
CA LEU A 266 3.41 8.46 -2.30
C LEU A 266 4.45 9.03 -3.29
N GLN A 267 4.05 10.06 -4.04
CA GLN A 267 4.91 10.79 -4.95
C GLN A 267 5.26 12.11 -4.27
N LEU A 268 6.54 12.40 -4.06
CA LEU A 268 7.00 13.63 -3.38
C LEU A 268 6.89 14.88 -4.27
N CYS A 269 6.16 14.80 -5.38
CA CYS A 269 6.20 15.79 -6.44
C CYS A 269 5.07 16.81 -6.33
N GLU A 270 5.42 18.09 -6.25
CA GLU A 270 4.45 19.20 -6.24
C GLU A 270 3.92 19.59 -7.63
N SER A 271 4.44 19.03 -8.72
CA SER A 271 4.10 19.47 -10.10
C SER A 271 2.75 18.99 -10.66
N GLY A 272 1.78 18.69 -9.79
CA GLY A 272 0.38 18.54 -10.16
C GLY A 272 -0.45 19.33 -9.18
N GLU A 273 -1.16 20.35 -9.67
CA GLU A 273 -2.05 21.24 -8.91
C GLU A 273 -2.64 20.56 -7.66
N GLY A 274 -2.20 21.01 -6.49
CA GLY A 274 -2.76 20.61 -5.22
C GLY A 274 -4.22 21.04 -5.13
N SER A 275 -5.13 20.21 -5.63
CA SER A 275 -6.56 20.27 -5.34
C SER A 275 -7.29 19.05 -5.92
N ILE A 276 -6.97 17.84 -5.45
CA ILE A 276 -7.86 16.69 -5.71
C ILE A 276 -8.41 16.20 -4.37
N LEU A 277 -9.46 16.91 -3.93
CA LEU A 277 -10.44 16.53 -2.89
C LEU A 277 -9.86 15.88 -1.63
N THR A 278 -9.29 16.71 -0.74
CA THR A 278 -8.64 16.26 0.50
C THR A 278 -9.39 16.69 1.76
N HIS A 279 -10.73 16.72 1.79
CA HIS A 279 -11.43 17.19 3.00
C HIS A 279 -11.39 16.19 4.18
N ARG A 280 -10.98 14.92 3.97
CA ARG A 280 -10.93 13.87 5.02
C ARG A 280 -9.52 13.39 5.42
N LEU A 281 -8.49 13.57 4.61
CA LEU A 281 -7.12 13.11 4.94
C LEU A 281 -6.34 14.08 5.84
N GLU A 282 -6.64 15.38 5.80
CA GLU A 282 -5.99 16.39 6.65
C GLU A 282 -6.20 16.09 8.14
N THR A 283 -7.38 15.55 8.51
CA THR A 283 -7.66 15.09 9.86
C THR A 283 -6.77 13.91 10.28
N PHE A 284 -6.44 12.98 9.36
CA PHE A 284 -5.58 11.84 9.65
C PHE A 284 -4.08 12.18 9.71
N GLN A 285 -3.60 13.12 8.88
CA GLN A 285 -2.21 13.62 8.97
C GLN A 285 -1.93 14.31 10.31
N SER A 286 -2.94 15.01 10.86
CA SER A 286 -2.83 15.65 12.18
C SER A 286 -2.85 14.65 13.36
N LEU A 287 -3.25 13.39 13.13
CA LEU A 287 -3.56 12.44 14.21
C LEU A 287 -2.48 11.40 14.52
N GLN A 288 -1.47 11.14 13.66
CA GLN A 288 -0.41 10.17 14.02
C GLN A 288 0.84 10.17 13.12
N LEU A 289 1.60 11.25 13.13
CA LEU A 289 3.07 11.19 13.05
C LEU A 289 3.58 12.17 14.09
N GLY A 290 3.52 11.76 15.36
CA GLY A 290 4.05 12.53 16.47
C GLY A 290 5.49 12.92 16.17
N SER A 291 5.69 14.21 15.97
CA SER A 291 6.99 14.88 15.99
C SER A 291 7.66 14.62 17.33
N THR A 292 8.70 13.79 17.34
CA THR A 292 9.95 13.90 18.12
C THR A 292 10.85 12.71 17.80
#